data_AF-A0A0M6YEN6-F1
#
_entry.id   AF-A0A0M6YEN6-F1
#
_cell.length_a   1.000
_cell.length_b   1.000
_cell.length_c   1.000
_cell.angle_alpha   90.00
_cell.angle_beta   90.00
_cell.angle_gamma   90.00
#
_symmetry.space_group_name_H-M   'P 1'
#
loop_
_entity.id
_entity.type
_entity.pdbx_description
1 polymer ?
#
loop_
_entity_poly.entity_id
_entity_poly.type
_entity_poly.pdbx_seq_one_letter_code
_entity_poly.pdbx_strand_id
1 'polypeptide(L)'
;MKKSVYSRPNKPMFVPVQRRNSEAIPEVREIQEPLVIDRASECHVTPADVAARMVDYLGRPGDLNTLEPSAGTGALVSALLASGHSPNEICAVERHHKLARTVRRLGVAVFEECFFEYAERVRGRVEFPRIIMNPPFSQVRRHMKAARSLLGRIGHQGPSTLVALVPITFEHEGAETMEILPEDTFSTCRVRTKIVRIVAF
;
A
#
# COMPACT_ATOMS: atom_id res chain seq x y z
N MET A 1 -39.96 33.62 -56.63
CA MET A 1 -38.71 33.05 -56.09
C MET A 1 -38.05 32.16 -57.15
N LYS A 2 -36.83 32.46 -57.60
CA LYS A 2 -36.11 31.60 -58.55
C LYS A 2 -35.70 30.31 -57.83
N LYS A 3 -36.36 29.18 -58.16
CA LYS A 3 -36.10 27.84 -57.57
C LYS A 3 -34.67 27.32 -57.80
N SER A 4 -33.91 27.96 -58.70
CA SER A 4 -32.53 27.59 -59.06
C SER A 4 -31.48 27.92 -58.00
N VAL A 5 -31.82 28.67 -56.94
CA VAL A 5 -30.90 28.95 -55.81
C VAL A 5 -30.83 27.77 -54.82
N TYR A 6 -31.81 26.87 -54.84
CA TYR A 6 -31.92 25.76 -53.86
C TYR A 6 -31.58 24.38 -54.42
N SER A 7 -31.22 24.25 -55.70
CA SER A 7 -30.78 22.97 -56.27
C SER A 7 -29.26 22.93 -56.40
N ARG A 8 -28.59 22.05 -55.64
CA ARG A 8 -27.18 21.67 -55.88
C ARG A 8 -27.18 20.58 -56.96
N PRO A 9 -26.94 20.88 -58.25
CA PRO A 9 -27.26 19.97 -59.34
C PRO A 9 -26.38 18.71 -59.36
N ASN A 10 -25.20 18.80 -58.72
CA ASN A 10 -24.19 17.74 -58.70
C ASN A 10 -23.81 17.37 -57.26
N LYS A 11 -24.78 17.21 -56.35
CA LYS A 11 -24.49 16.58 -55.05
C LYS A 11 -24.46 15.07 -55.26
N PRO A 12 -23.29 14.40 -55.13
CA PRO A 12 -23.26 12.95 -55.23
C PRO A 12 -24.18 12.36 -54.13
N MET A 13 -25.10 11.46 -54.51
CA MET A 13 -26.00 10.80 -53.55
C MET A 13 -25.24 9.92 -52.56
N PHE A 14 -24.06 9.45 -52.96
CA PHE A 14 -23.21 8.58 -52.17
C PHE A 14 -21.80 9.16 -52.13
N VAL A 15 -21.28 9.36 -50.93
CA VAL A 15 -19.88 9.65 -50.69
C VAL A 15 -19.25 8.36 -50.17
N PRO A 16 -18.15 7.86 -50.76
CA PRO A 16 -17.46 6.72 -50.17
C PRO A 16 -17.02 7.08 -48.76
N VAL A 17 -17.42 6.28 -47.78
CA VAL A 17 -17.03 6.47 -46.38
C VAL A 17 -15.51 6.37 -46.32
N GLN A 18 -14.83 7.50 -46.16
CA GLN A 18 -13.45 7.48 -45.70
C GLN A 18 -13.47 6.90 -44.29
N ARG A 19 -13.12 5.62 -44.16
CA ARG A 19 -12.78 5.03 -42.87
C ARG A 19 -11.63 5.87 -42.33
N ARG A 20 -11.94 6.77 -41.40
CA ARG A 20 -10.91 7.33 -40.54
C ARG A 20 -10.23 6.11 -39.92
N ASN A 21 -8.91 6.01 -40.05
CA ASN A 21 -8.14 5.18 -39.14
C ASN A 21 -8.34 5.80 -37.76
N SER A 22 -9.44 5.46 -37.11
CA SER A 22 -9.54 5.55 -35.67
C SER A 22 -8.44 4.65 -35.18
N GLU A 23 -7.37 5.25 -34.65
CA GLU A 23 -6.41 4.52 -33.85
C GLU A 23 -7.19 3.62 -32.88
N ALA A 24 -6.73 2.38 -32.73
CA ALA A 24 -7.39 1.42 -31.87
C ALA A 24 -7.66 2.08 -30.52
N ILE A 25 -8.91 1.99 -30.07
CA ILE A 25 -9.27 2.33 -28.69
C ILE A 25 -8.24 1.58 -27.83
N PRO A 26 -7.45 2.26 -26.97
CA PRO A 26 -6.48 1.58 -26.14
C PRO A 26 -7.20 0.46 -25.41
N GLU A 27 -6.67 -0.76 -25.50
CA GLU A 27 -7.26 -1.93 -24.87
C GLU A 27 -7.65 -1.56 -23.43
N VAL A 28 -8.93 -1.79 -23.12
CA VAL A 28 -9.43 -1.71 -21.76
C VAL A 28 -8.55 -2.63 -20.94
N ARG A 29 -7.67 -2.05 -20.10
CA ARG A 29 -6.79 -2.81 -19.21
C ARG A 29 -7.65 -3.84 -18.51
N GLU A 30 -7.26 -5.11 -18.60
CA GLU A 30 -7.93 -6.23 -17.94
C GLU A 30 -8.38 -5.82 -16.53
N ILE A 31 -9.67 -6.04 -16.26
CA ILE A 31 -10.19 -5.99 -14.91
C ILE A 31 -9.36 -7.02 -14.14
N GLN A 32 -8.45 -6.54 -13.29
CA GLN A 32 -7.59 -7.42 -12.51
C GLN A 32 -8.52 -8.39 -11.78
N GLU A 33 -8.35 -9.69 -12.04
CA GLU A 33 -9.11 -10.72 -11.33
C GLU A 33 -9.01 -10.41 -9.83
N PRO A 34 -10.15 -10.43 -9.09
CA PRO A 34 -10.11 -10.21 -7.66
C PRO A 34 -9.14 -11.21 -7.09
N LEU A 35 -8.08 -10.71 -6.47
CA LEU A 35 -7.04 -11.54 -5.92
C LEU A 35 -7.65 -12.32 -4.74
N VAL A 36 -8.05 -13.56 -5.02
CA VAL A 36 -8.62 -14.46 -4.02
C VAL A 36 -7.49 -14.91 -3.11
N ILE A 37 -7.40 -14.30 -1.95
CA ILE A 37 -6.52 -14.73 -0.87
C ILE A 37 -7.31 -15.70 -0.02
N ASP A 38 -6.70 -16.84 0.30
CA ASP A 38 -7.30 -17.85 1.18
C ASP A 38 -7.79 -17.20 2.48
N ARG A 39 -8.98 -17.57 2.98
CA ARG A 39 -9.49 -17.09 4.27
C ARG A 39 -8.52 -17.38 5.44
N ALA A 40 -7.67 -18.39 5.30
CA ALA A 40 -6.60 -18.72 6.24
C ALA A 40 -5.45 -17.71 6.22
N SER A 41 -5.32 -16.91 5.17
CA SER A 41 -4.49 -15.71 5.20
C SER A 41 -5.28 -14.60 5.90
N GLU A 42 -4.87 -14.22 7.11
CA GLU A 42 -5.42 -13.06 7.82
C GLU A 42 -4.98 -11.74 7.15
N CYS A 43 -5.26 -11.58 5.85
CA CYS A 43 -4.94 -10.38 5.08
C CYS A 43 -6.07 -9.36 5.25
N HIS A 44 -6.05 -8.65 6.38
CA HIS A 44 -6.92 -7.49 6.58
C HIS A 44 -6.38 -6.32 5.76
N VAL A 45 -7.00 -6.01 4.63
CA VAL A 45 -6.58 -4.87 3.80
C VAL A 45 -6.86 -3.58 4.56
N THR A 46 -5.82 -2.78 4.80
CA THR A 46 -5.95 -1.45 5.42
C THR A 46 -6.74 -0.54 4.47
N PRO A 47 -7.87 0.06 4.89
CA PRO A 47 -8.58 1.05 4.09
C PRO A 47 -7.68 2.23 3.71
N ALA A 48 -7.89 2.81 2.53
CA ALA A 48 -6.99 3.83 1.99
C ALA A 48 -6.89 5.09 2.87
N ASP A 49 -8.01 5.50 3.48
CA ASP A 49 -8.07 6.64 4.40
C ASP A 49 -7.32 6.34 5.71
N VAL A 50 -7.43 5.12 6.23
CA VAL A 50 -6.69 4.67 7.43
C VAL A 50 -5.20 4.58 7.12
N ALA A 51 -4.83 4.03 5.96
CA ALA A 51 -3.45 3.93 5.50
C ALA A 51 -2.80 5.33 5.39
N ALA A 52 -3.53 6.32 4.85
CA ALA A 52 -3.05 7.70 4.79
C ALA A 52 -2.78 8.27 6.19
N ARG A 53 -3.72 8.10 7.14
CA ARG A 53 -3.51 8.54 8.54
C ARG A 53 -2.34 7.85 9.22
N MET A 54 -2.15 6.55 8.99
CA MET A 54 -0.99 5.82 9.50
C MET A 54 0.34 6.40 8.97
N VAL A 55 0.37 6.79 7.70
CA VAL A 55 1.54 7.46 7.10
C VAL A 55 1.74 8.86 7.70
N ASP A 56 0.67 9.60 7.97
CA ASP A 56 0.78 10.90 8.66
C ASP A 56 1.37 10.75 10.07
N TYR A 57 0.97 9.70 10.81
CA TYR A 57 1.53 9.40 12.13
C TYR A 57 3.00 8.93 12.09
N LEU A 58 3.45 8.38 10.96
CA LEU A 58 4.84 7.99 10.73
C LEU A 58 5.76 9.20 10.56
N GLY A 59 5.18 10.32 10.12
CA GLY A 59 5.86 11.59 9.94
C GLY A 59 6.06 11.97 8.47
N ARG A 60 6.66 13.14 8.26
CA ARG A 60 6.87 13.69 6.90
C ARG A 60 7.82 12.81 6.07
N PRO A 61 7.65 12.72 4.75
CA PRO A 61 8.65 12.12 3.87
C PRO A 61 10.04 12.74 4.07
N GLY A 62 11.07 11.95 3.79
CA GLY A 62 12.47 12.34 3.91
C GLY A 62 13.33 11.10 3.79
N ASP A 63 14.65 11.30 3.74
CA ASP A 63 15.61 10.27 3.32
C ASP A 63 15.82 9.16 4.37
N LEU A 64 14.77 8.39 4.64
CA LEU A 64 14.68 7.44 5.74
C LEU A 64 14.09 6.12 5.25
N ASN A 65 14.87 5.05 5.36
CA ASN A 65 14.42 3.71 5.01
C ASN A 65 13.18 3.30 5.83
N THR A 66 12.12 2.91 5.12
CA THR A 66 10.81 2.57 5.66
C THR A 66 10.49 1.12 5.35
N LEU A 67 10.23 0.33 6.39
CA LEU A 67 9.85 -1.07 6.28
C LEU A 67 8.32 -1.25 6.35
N GLU A 68 7.78 -2.04 5.41
CA GLU A 68 6.48 -2.72 5.52
C GLU A 68 6.73 -4.25 5.65
N PRO A 69 6.72 -4.79 6.89
CA PRO A 69 6.86 -6.22 7.20
C PRO A 69 5.87 -7.21 6.56
N SER A 70 4.68 -6.79 6.15
CA SER A 70 3.59 -7.68 5.71
C SER A 70 2.69 -6.98 4.69
N ALA A 71 3.28 -6.68 3.53
CA ALA A 71 2.74 -5.70 2.59
C ALA A 71 1.35 -6.04 2.03
N GLY A 72 0.95 -7.31 2.00
CA GLY A 72 -0.36 -7.73 1.53
C GLY A 72 -0.63 -7.23 0.12
N THR A 73 -1.77 -6.56 -0.08
CA THR A 73 -2.14 -5.94 -1.37
C THR A 73 -1.35 -4.66 -1.70
N GLY A 74 -0.48 -4.19 -0.79
CA GLY A 74 0.31 -2.98 -0.97
C GLY A 74 -0.41 -1.70 -0.57
N ALA A 75 -1.45 -1.76 0.28
CA ALA A 75 -2.22 -0.58 0.70
C ALA A 75 -1.34 0.46 1.42
N LEU A 76 -0.53 0.03 2.39
CA LEU A 76 0.40 0.91 3.11
C LEU A 76 1.54 1.42 2.21
N VAL A 77 2.07 0.57 1.34
CA VAL A 77 3.07 0.95 0.32
C VAL A 77 2.51 2.03 -0.61
N SER A 78 1.28 1.86 -1.08
CA SER A 78 0.61 2.84 -1.95
C SER A 78 0.39 4.17 -1.23
N ALA A 79 0.03 4.15 0.06
CA ALA A 79 -0.12 5.36 0.86
C ALA A 79 1.20 6.10 1.08
N LEU A 80 2.31 5.37 1.31
CA LEU A 80 3.65 5.95 1.41
C LEU A 80 4.05 6.67 0.11
N LEU A 81 3.85 6.01 -1.04
CA LEU A 81 4.14 6.60 -2.35
C LEU A 81 3.27 7.83 -2.62
N ALA A 82 1.98 7.76 -2.30
CA ALA A 82 1.05 8.88 -2.46
C ALA A 82 1.39 10.08 -1.57
N SER A 83 2.01 9.87 -0.41
CA SER A 83 2.47 10.95 0.47
C SER A 83 3.82 11.55 0.06
N GLY A 84 4.47 11.00 -0.98
CA GLY A 84 5.74 11.49 -1.50
C GLY A 84 6.99 10.81 -0.93
N HIS A 85 6.85 9.65 -0.27
CA HIS A 85 8.02 8.84 0.07
C HIS A 85 8.67 8.28 -1.18
N SER A 86 10.01 8.26 -1.22
CA SER A 86 10.75 7.72 -2.35
C SER A 86 10.55 6.20 -2.45
N PRO A 87 10.26 5.65 -3.64
CA PRO A 87 10.16 4.20 -3.82
C PRO A 87 11.46 3.46 -3.47
N ASN A 88 12.61 4.13 -3.58
CA ASN A 88 13.92 3.57 -3.26
C ASN A 88 14.18 3.44 -1.74
N GLU A 89 13.34 4.08 -0.92
CA GLU A 89 13.45 4.06 0.54
C GLU A 89 12.41 3.13 1.17
N ILE A 90 11.55 2.52 0.36
CA ILE A 90 10.52 1.61 0.82
C ILE A 90 10.99 0.17 0.62
N CYS A 91 11.04 -0.56 1.72
CA CYS A 91 11.31 -1.99 1.77
C CYS A 91 10.02 -2.71 2.18
N ALA A 92 9.49 -3.57 1.33
CA ALA A 92 8.33 -4.40 1.62
C ALA A 92 8.74 -5.87 1.76
N VAL A 93 8.09 -6.59 2.67
CA VAL A 93 8.20 -8.04 2.83
C VAL A 93 6.82 -8.66 2.64
N GLU A 94 6.72 -9.68 1.80
CA GLU A 94 5.47 -10.39 1.53
C GLU A 94 5.72 -11.85 1.16
N ARG A 95 5.17 -12.77 1.94
CA ARG A 95 5.39 -14.21 1.75
C ARG A 95 4.64 -14.80 0.55
N HIS A 96 3.51 -14.21 0.17
CA HIS A 96 2.63 -14.75 -0.86
C HIS A 96 3.05 -14.25 -2.24
N HIS A 97 3.57 -15.15 -3.08
CA HIS A 97 4.14 -14.84 -4.40
C HIS A 97 3.28 -13.91 -5.27
N LYS A 98 1.95 -14.12 -5.32
CA LYS A 98 1.05 -13.24 -6.11
C LYS A 98 0.96 -11.82 -5.54
N LEU A 99 0.93 -11.68 -4.21
CA LEU A 99 0.85 -10.39 -3.52
C LEU A 99 2.18 -9.64 -3.65
N ALA A 100 3.29 -10.34 -3.41
CA ALA A 100 4.63 -9.79 -3.60
C ALA A 100 4.81 -9.25 -5.02
N ARG A 101 4.33 -9.97 -6.04
CA ARG A 101 4.35 -9.50 -7.44
C ARG A 101 3.49 -8.25 -7.66
N THR A 102 2.33 -8.15 -7.02
CA THR A 102 1.48 -6.94 -7.06
C THR A 102 2.20 -5.75 -6.44
N VAL A 103 2.79 -5.92 -5.25
CA VAL A 103 3.55 -4.87 -4.57
C VAL A 103 4.77 -4.44 -5.39
N ARG A 104 5.49 -5.38 -6.03
CA ARG A 104 6.63 -5.04 -6.91
C ARG A 104 6.26 -4.13 -8.07
N ARG A 105 5.02 -4.22 -8.58
CA ARG A 105 4.55 -3.33 -9.67
C ARG A 105 4.43 -1.87 -9.22
N LEU A 106 4.45 -1.60 -7.91
CA LEU A 106 4.51 -0.25 -7.34
C LEU A 106 5.92 0.37 -7.41
N GLY A 107 6.94 -0.39 -7.85
CA GLY A 107 8.29 0.12 -8.06
C GLY A 107 9.17 0.17 -6.81
N VAL A 108 8.78 -0.51 -5.72
CA VAL A 108 9.53 -0.58 -4.46
C VAL A 108 10.32 -1.88 -4.33
N ALA A 109 11.27 -1.94 -3.40
CA ALA A 109 11.96 -3.18 -3.07
C ALA A 109 11.01 -4.15 -2.35
N VAL A 110 10.92 -5.40 -2.84
CA VAL A 110 10.04 -6.44 -2.23
C VAL A 110 10.81 -7.74 -2.02
N PHE A 111 10.89 -8.18 -0.76
CA PHE A 111 11.41 -9.48 -0.36
C PHE A 111 10.25 -10.49 -0.26
N GLU A 112 10.33 -11.55 -1.06
CA GLU A 112 9.30 -12.57 -1.15
C GLU A 112 9.61 -13.74 -0.22
N GLU A 113 9.46 -13.50 1.08
CA GLU A 113 9.76 -14.47 2.14
C GLU A 113 8.89 -14.20 3.39
N CYS A 114 8.99 -15.08 4.40
CA CYS A 114 8.35 -14.85 5.68
C CYS A 114 9.03 -13.69 6.43
N PHE A 115 8.24 -12.76 6.99
CA PHE A 115 8.80 -11.64 7.76
C PHE A 115 9.72 -12.07 8.91
N PHE A 116 9.41 -13.17 9.59
CA PHE A 116 10.28 -13.65 10.67
C PHE A 116 11.63 -14.14 10.14
N GLU A 117 11.65 -14.82 9.00
CA GLU A 117 12.90 -15.26 8.36
C GLU A 117 13.72 -14.06 7.89
N TYR A 118 13.06 -13.08 7.27
CA TYR A 118 13.68 -11.81 6.89
C TYR A 118 14.30 -11.12 8.11
N ALA A 119 13.52 -10.93 9.18
CA ALA A 119 13.94 -10.22 10.37
C ALA A 119 15.14 -10.90 11.05
N GLU A 120 15.14 -12.23 11.18
CA GLU A 120 16.29 -12.97 11.71
C GLU A 120 17.53 -12.81 10.82
N ARG A 121 17.36 -12.89 9.49
CA ARG A 121 18.46 -12.80 8.51
C ARG A 121 19.15 -11.43 8.51
N VAL A 122 18.40 -10.34 8.73
CA VAL A 122 18.93 -8.96 8.69
C VAL A 122 19.22 -8.36 10.06
N ARG A 123 18.82 -9.02 11.16
CA ARG A 123 19.04 -8.53 12.53
C ARG A 123 20.50 -8.18 12.78
N GLY A 124 20.73 -6.98 13.34
CA GLY A 124 22.08 -6.47 13.65
C GLY A 124 22.91 -6.08 12.42
N ARG A 125 22.36 -6.19 11.21
CA ARG A 125 23.00 -5.79 9.94
C ARG A 125 22.25 -4.64 9.28
N VAL A 126 20.94 -4.63 9.44
CA VAL A 126 20.03 -3.61 8.91
C VAL A 126 19.14 -3.13 10.05
N GLU A 127 18.91 -1.83 10.09
CA GLU A 127 17.87 -1.21 10.91
C GLU A 127 16.93 -0.41 9.99
N PHE A 128 15.82 0.04 10.54
CA PHE A 128 14.88 0.90 9.82
C PHE A 128 14.50 2.06 10.72
N PRO A 129 14.76 3.32 10.31
CA PRO A 129 14.27 4.49 11.03
C PRO A 129 12.74 4.58 11.01
N ARG A 130 12.08 3.93 10.06
CA ARG A 130 10.63 3.90 9.94
C ARG A 130 10.10 2.50 9.72
N ILE A 131 9.08 2.13 10.46
CA ILE A 131 8.33 0.89 10.23
C ILE A 131 6.84 1.23 10.24
N ILE A 132 6.11 0.78 9.23
CA ILE A 132 4.65 0.92 9.15
C ILE A 132 4.04 -0.44 8.85
N MET A 133 3.03 -0.86 9.61
CA MET A 133 2.48 -2.21 9.41
C MET A 133 1.04 -2.40 9.86
N ASN A 134 0.35 -3.31 9.16
CA ASN A 134 -0.88 -3.93 9.62
C ASN A 134 -0.64 -5.45 9.75
N PRO A 135 -0.07 -5.90 10.89
CA PRO A 135 0.34 -7.28 11.05
C PRO A 135 -0.86 -8.23 11.17
N PRO A 136 -0.69 -9.53 10.84
CA PRO A 136 -1.68 -10.55 11.17
C PRO A 136 -2.02 -10.54 12.67
N PHE A 137 -3.29 -10.34 13.01
CA PHE A 137 -3.71 -10.08 14.39
C PHE A 137 -3.48 -11.27 15.32
N SER A 138 -3.61 -12.51 14.84
CA SER A 138 -3.27 -13.72 15.61
C SER A 138 -1.81 -13.74 16.09
N GLN A 139 -0.92 -13.03 15.39
CA GLN A 139 0.52 -13.01 15.64
C GLN A 139 1.05 -11.60 15.90
N VAL A 140 0.18 -10.64 16.25
CA VAL A 140 0.54 -9.23 16.44
C VAL A 140 1.70 -9.06 17.41
N ARG A 141 1.72 -9.77 18.55
CA ARG A 141 2.80 -9.67 19.54
C ARG A 141 4.17 -10.10 18.97
N ARG A 142 4.18 -11.16 18.15
CA ARG A 142 5.41 -11.68 17.52
C ARG A 142 5.90 -10.72 16.43
N HIS A 143 4.99 -10.20 15.60
CA HIS A 143 5.32 -9.21 14.57
C HIS A 143 5.86 -7.91 15.19
N MET A 144 5.18 -7.38 16.21
CA MET A 144 5.65 -6.20 16.96
C MET A 144 7.04 -6.41 17.55
N LYS A 145 7.32 -7.57 18.16
CA LYS A 145 8.66 -7.88 18.69
C LYS A 145 9.72 -7.93 17.60
N ALA A 146 9.43 -8.59 16.48
CA ALA A 146 10.37 -8.68 15.35
C ALA A 146 10.62 -7.31 14.70
N ALA A 147 9.56 -6.54 14.46
CA ALA A 147 9.66 -5.18 13.93
C ALA A 147 10.48 -4.27 14.85
N ARG A 148 10.24 -4.29 16.17
CA ARG A 148 11.06 -3.54 17.14
C ARG A 148 12.54 -3.95 17.12
N SER A 149 12.86 -5.20 16.83
CA SER A 149 14.26 -5.65 16.73
C SER A 149 15.00 -5.10 15.49
N LEU A 150 14.26 -4.56 14.53
CA LEU A 150 14.79 -3.90 13.34
C LEU A 150 14.64 -2.38 13.41
N LEU A 151 13.94 -1.84 14.40
CA LEU A 151 13.75 -0.40 14.56
C LEU A 151 15.05 0.22 15.08
N GLY A 152 15.61 1.16 14.33
CA GLY A 152 16.87 1.79 14.69
C GLY A 152 17.19 2.98 13.80
N ARG A 153 18.24 3.73 14.13
CA ARG A 153 18.47 5.06 13.56
C ARG A 153 19.35 5.04 12.31
N ILE A 154 20.14 3.99 12.03
CA ILE A 154 21.16 3.97 10.96
C ILE A 154 21.87 5.34 10.76
N GLY A 155 22.42 5.91 11.83
CA GLY A 155 23.16 7.18 11.74
C GLY A 155 22.30 8.44 11.51
N HIS A 156 20.98 8.33 11.44
CA HIS A 156 20.07 9.48 11.39
C HIS A 156 19.97 10.17 12.77
N GLN A 157 19.91 11.51 12.75
CA GLN A 157 19.88 12.34 13.96
C GLN A 157 18.49 12.39 14.63
N GLY A 158 17.43 12.01 13.91
CA GLY A 158 16.07 11.94 14.43
C GLY A 158 15.73 10.61 15.12
N PRO A 159 14.63 10.55 15.87
CA PRO A 159 14.15 9.31 16.45
C PRO A 159 13.63 8.35 15.37
N SER A 160 13.69 7.06 15.67
CA SER A 160 13.07 6.02 14.85
C SER A 160 11.61 5.82 15.26
N THR A 161 10.71 5.62 14.28
CA THR A 161 9.26 5.57 14.49
C THR A 161 8.67 4.29 13.91
N LEU A 162 7.88 3.60 14.72
CA LEU A 162 7.04 2.48 14.29
C LEU A 162 5.57 2.87 14.44
N VAL A 163 4.79 2.75 13.36
CA VAL A 163 3.33 2.89 13.37
C VAL A 163 2.68 1.55 13.02
N ALA A 164 1.74 1.10 13.85
CA ALA A 164 1.07 -0.18 13.63
C ALA A 164 -0.44 -0.09 13.85
N LEU A 165 -1.20 -0.77 12.99
CA LEU A 165 -2.62 -1.04 13.21
C LEU A 165 -2.74 -2.36 13.97
N VAL A 166 -3.32 -2.32 15.18
CA VAL A 166 -3.36 -3.46 16.08
C VAL A 166 -4.77 -3.69 16.64
N PRO A 167 -5.10 -4.89 17.16
CA PRO A 167 -6.33 -5.10 17.90
C PRO A 167 -6.43 -4.13 19.09
N ILE A 168 -7.64 -3.69 19.45
CA ILE A 168 -7.84 -2.72 20.53
C ILE A 168 -7.27 -3.19 21.87
N THR A 169 -7.23 -4.50 22.10
CA THR A 169 -6.70 -5.17 23.29
C THR A 169 -5.18 -5.31 23.32
N PHE A 170 -4.49 -4.90 22.25
CA PHE A 170 -3.03 -4.94 22.21
C PHE A 170 -2.47 -3.86 23.15
N GLU A 171 -1.66 -4.29 24.11
CA GLU A 171 -0.95 -3.44 25.05
C GLU A 171 0.55 -3.73 24.96
N HIS A 172 1.34 -2.67 24.95
CA HIS A 172 2.80 -2.73 24.88
C HIS A 172 3.40 -1.47 25.49
N GLU A 173 4.43 -1.63 26.32
CA GLU A 173 5.14 -0.52 26.97
C GLU A 173 5.77 0.44 25.96
N GLY A 174 5.58 1.75 26.15
CA GLY A 174 6.08 2.77 25.23
C GLY A 174 5.32 2.88 23.90
N ALA A 175 4.19 2.18 23.74
CA ALA A 175 3.27 2.40 22.63
C ALA A 175 2.23 3.48 23.01
N GLU A 176 2.23 4.57 22.24
CA GLU A 176 1.21 5.63 22.31
C GLU A 176 0.03 5.24 21.43
N THR A 177 -1.20 5.38 21.91
CA THR A 177 -2.40 5.19 21.08
C THR A 177 -2.69 6.49 20.33
N MET A 178 -2.64 6.44 19.00
CA MET A 178 -2.89 7.58 18.12
C MET A 178 -4.37 7.76 17.81
N GLU A 179 -5.05 6.65 17.54
CA GLU A 179 -6.45 6.63 17.10
C GLU A 179 -7.10 5.29 17.47
N ILE A 180 -8.36 5.31 17.90
CA ILE A 180 -9.20 4.12 18.04
C ILE A 180 -10.16 4.09 16.86
N LEU A 181 -10.16 2.98 16.11
CA LEU A 181 -10.90 2.85 14.87
C LEU A 181 -12.30 2.25 15.12
N PRO A 182 -13.33 2.69 14.37
CA PRO A 182 -14.66 2.07 14.38
C PRO A 182 -14.63 0.56 14.04
N GLU A 183 -15.60 -0.21 14.53
CA GLU A 183 -15.63 -1.68 14.33
C GLU A 183 -15.90 -2.09 12.88
N ASP A 184 -16.43 -1.18 12.07
CA ASP A 184 -16.76 -1.32 10.65
C ASP A 184 -15.67 -0.79 9.72
N THR A 185 -14.49 -0.45 10.26
CA THR A 185 -13.34 0.02 9.48
C THR A 185 -12.93 -0.97 8.38
N PHE A 186 -12.96 -2.27 8.67
CA PHE A 186 -12.64 -3.31 7.71
C PHE A 186 -13.92 -3.84 7.05
N SER A 187 -14.03 -3.69 5.73
CA SER A 187 -15.24 -4.09 4.99
C SER A 187 -15.55 -5.58 5.06
N THR A 188 -14.54 -6.42 5.34
CA THR A 188 -14.66 -7.88 5.34
C THR A 188 -14.72 -8.50 6.74
N CYS A 189 -14.51 -7.74 7.82
CA CYS A 189 -14.56 -8.26 9.19
C CYS A 189 -14.90 -7.18 10.22
N ARG A 190 -15.59 -7.59 11.30
CA ARG A 190 -15.84 -6.73 12.45
C ARG A 190 -14.73 -6.94 13.47
N VAL A 191 -13.83 -5.98 13.58
CA VAL A 191 -12.70 -6.04 14.50
C VAL A 191 -12.42 -4.65 15.05
N ARG A 192 -12.41 -4.54 16.37
CA ARG A 192 -12.02 -3.31 17.06
C ARG A 192 -10.51 -3.17 16.99
N THR A 193 -10.05 -2.08 16.39
CA THR A 193 -8.62 -1.84 16.19
C THR A 193 -8.24 -0.45 16.66
N LYS A 194 -6.94 -0.23 16.85
CA LYS A 194 -6.36 1.07 17.16
C LYS A 194 -5.05 1.21 16.39
N ILE A 195 -4.67 2.45 16.10
CA ILE A 195 -3.35 2.78 15.59
C ILE A 195 -2.47 3.13 16.79
N VAL A 196 -1.30 2.50 16.86
CA VAL A 196 -0.28 2.81 17.87
C VAL A 196 1.00 3.31 17.23
N ARG A 197 1.72 4.15 17.97
CA ARG A 197 3.04 4.65 17.61
C ARG A 197 4.05 4.30 18.70
N ILE A 198 5.23 3.85 18.30
CA ILE A 198 6.38 3.65 19.18
C ILE A 198 7.52 4.51 18.64
N VAL A 199 8.14 5.30 19.51
CA VAL A 199 9.28 6.16 19.19
C VAL A 199 10.49 5.67 19.99
N ALA A 200 11.63 5.49 19.31
CA ALA A 200 12.89 5.12 19.94
C ALA A 200 14.00 6.13 19.59
N PHE A 201 14.75 6.54 20.62
CA PHE A 201 15.81 7.55 20.56
C PHE A 201 17.19 6.93 20.59
#